data_AF-A0A967DZV5-F1
#
_entry.id   AF-A0A967DZV5-F1
#
_cell.length_a   1.000
_cell.length_b   1.000
_cell.length_c   1.000
_cell.angle_alpha   90.00
_cell.angle_beta   90.00
_cell.angle_gamma   90.00
#
_symmetry.space_group_name_H-M   'P 1'
#
loop_
_entity.id
_entity.type
_entity.pdbx_description
1 polymer ?
#
loop_
_entity_poly.entity_id
_entity_poly.type
_entity_poly.pdbx_seq_one_letter_code
_entity_poly.pdbx_strand_id
1 'polypeptide(L)'
;MKRWCLPKHIHLPWNFIVKVVQLSPEALYELAGPGVQACWTSDDRTIYLDKTRSIRCRRADLAHEMLHAVADWEVWVMGSHLSDVKG
;
A
#
# COMPACT_ATOMS: atom_id res chain seq x y z
N MET A 1 -25.59 10.55 3.78
CA MET A 1 -24.23 10.40 4.37
C MET A 1 -23.26 9.91 3.29
N LYS A 2 -22.19 10.66 2.99
CA LYS A 2 -21.12 10.16 2.10
C LYS A 2 -20.47 8.93 2.74
N ARG A 3 -20.47 7.80 2.03
CA ARG A 3 -19.83 6.57 2.48
C ARG A 3 -18.33 6.73 2.23
N TRP A 4 -17.58 7.01 3.27
CA TRP A 4 -16.14 7.23 3.18
C TRP A 4 -15.41 5.91 2.89
N CYS A 5 -15.25 5.60 1.61
CA CYS A 5 -14.48 4.47 1.11
C CYS A 5 -12.98 4.73 1.22
N LEU A 6 -12.20 3.64 1.27
CA LEU A 6 -10.76 3.74 1.08
C LEU A 6 -10.43 4.12 -0.37
N PRO A 7 -9.32 4.83 -0.62
CA PRO A 7 -8.83 5.07 -1.98
C PRO A 7 -8.50 3.72 -2.64
N LYS A 8 -8.60 3.66 -3.97
CA LYS A 8 -8.13 2.50 -4.76
C LYS A 8 -6.68 2.68 -5.21
N HIS A 9 -6.25 3.94 -5.36
CA HIS A 9 -4.91 4.33 -5.76
C HIS A 9 -4.47 5.53 -4.93
N ILE A 10 -3.19 5.56 -4.58
CA ILE A 10 -2.52 6.68 -3.93
C ILE A 10 -1.35 7.06 -4.82
N HIS A 11 -1.31 8.32 -5.24
CA HIS A 11 -0.28 8.82 -6.14
C HIS A 11 0.80 9.51 -5.32
N LEU A 12 2.01 8.94 -5.34
CA LEU A 12 3.22 9.61 -4.90
C LEU A 12 3.90 10.29 -6.10
N PRO A 13 4.82 11.24 -5.87
CA PRO A 13 5.52 11.92 -6.95
C PRO A 13 6.27 10.96 -7.90
N TRP A 14 6.58 11.46 -9.10
CA TRP A 14 7.29 10.73 -10.16
C TRP A 14 6.59 9.45 -10.63
N ASN A 15 5.26 9.49 -10.73
CA ASN A 15 4.41 8.38 -11.20
C ASN A 15 4.56 7.10 -10.35
N PHE A 16 4.94 7.22 -9.08
CA PHE A 16 4.91 6.09 -8.16
C PHE A 16 3.49 5.89 -7.65
N ILE A 17 2.77 4.95 -8.25
CA ILE A 17 1.36 4.68 -7.95
C ILE A 17 1.27 3.47 -7.02
N VAL A 18 0.72 3.70 -5.83
CA VAL A 18 0.39 2.67 -4.85
C VAL A 18 -1.06 2.21 -5.07
N LYS A 19 -1.27 0.93 -5.28
CA LYS A 19 -2.61 0.32 -5.36
C LYS A 19 -3.09 -0.05 -3.97
N VAL A 20 -4.41 -0.01 -3.76
CA VAL A 20 -5.04 -0.45 -2.51
C VAL A 20 -6.10 -1.49 -2.84
N VAL A 21 -5.85 -2.72 -2.41
CA VAL A 21 -6.70 -3.89 -2.68
C VAL A 21 -7.22 -4.45 -1.35
N GLN A 22 -8.49 -4.84 -1.34
CA GLN A 22 -9.11 -5.44 -0.17
C GLN A 22 -9.42 -6.90 -0.46
N LEU A 23 -8.75 -7.81 0.24
CA LEU A 23 -8.83 -9.25 0.03
C LEU A 23 -9.67 -9.92 1.13
N SER A 24 -10.12 -11.15 0.88
CA SER A 24 -10.62 -11.97 1.98
C SER A 24 -9.45 -12.44 2.87
N PRO A 25 -9.72 -12.82 4.14
CA PRO A 25 -8.69 -13.33 5.03
C PRO A 25 -7.91 -14.52 4.44
N GLU A 26 -8.58 -15.38 3.66
CA GLU A 26 -7.96 -16.54 3.02
C GLU A 26 -6.98 -16.14 1.93
N ALA A 27 -7.36 -15.20 1.05
CA ALA A 27 -6.44 -14.69 0.03
C ALA A 27 -5.27 -13.91 0.63
N LEU A 28 -5.49 -13.20 1.75
CA LEU A 28 -4.42 -12.52 2.48
C LEU A 28 -3.47 -13.53 3.14
N TYR A 29 -4.01 -14.63 3.67
CA TYR A 29 -3.23 -15.74 4.22
C TYR A 29 -2.35 -16.40 3.16
N GLU A 30 -2.89 -16.66 1.96
CA GLU A 30 -2.13 -17.23 0.85
C GLU A 30 -1.01 -16.29 0.39
N LEU A 31 -1.27 -14.98 0.41
CA LEU A 31 -0.31 -13.96 0.00
C LEU A 31 0.80 -13.71 1.02
N ALA A 32 0.46 -13.58 2.30
CA ALA A 32 1.36 -13.03 3.32
C ALA A 32 1.52 -13.93 4.57
N GLY A 33 0.78 -15.04 4.65
CA GLY A 33 0.87 -16.02 5.74
C GLY A 33 -0.13 -15.79 6.88
N PRO A 34 -0.08 -16.66 7.91
CA PRO A 34 -1.00 -16.62 9.04
C PRO A 34 -0.94 -15.33 9.85
N GLY A 35 -2.12 -14.81 10.23
CA GLY A 35 -2.25 -13.70 11.16
C GLY A 35 -2.03 -12.32 10.56
N VAL A 36 -1.69 -12.22 9.28
CA VAL A 36 -1.56 -10.95 8.57
C VAL A 36 -2.94 -10.32 8.37
N GLN A 37 -3.04 -9.02 8.61
CA GLN A 37 -4.29 -8.24 8.50
C GLN A 37 -4.19 -7.16 7.41
N ALA A 38 -2.97 -6.78 7.07
CA ALA A 38 -2.59 -5.95 5.96
C ALA A 38 -1.12 -6.18 5.62
N CYS A 39 -0.73 -5.90 4.39
CA CYS A 39 0.68 -5.88 3.99
C CYS A 39 0.91 -4.95 2.81
N TRP A 40 2.09 -4.33 2.79
CA TRP A 40 2.71 -3.72 1.63
C TRP A 40 3.52 -4.75 0.83
N THR A 41 3.42 -4.67 -0.49
CA THR A 41 4.22 -5.47 -1.43
C THR A 41 4.91 -4.54 -2.43
N SER A 42 6.24 -4.52 -2.40
CA SER A 42 7.06 -3.64 -3.26
C SER A 42 6.98 -4.03 -4.74
N ASP A 43 6.88 -5.34 -5.03
CA ASP A 43 6.99 -5.89 -6.37
C ASP A 43 5.89 -5.38 -7.32
N ASP A 44 4.65 -5.29 -6.84
CA ASP A 44 3.49 -4.85 -7.63
C ASP A 44 2.94 -3.48 -7.17
N ARG A 45 3.60 -2.89 -6.16
CA ARG A 45 3.25 -1.64 -5.47
C ARG A 45 1.83 -1.63 -4.92
N THR A 46 1.47 -2.68 -4.19
CA THR A 46 0.12 -2.84 -3.65
C THR A 46 0.10 -2.96 -2.14
N ILE A 47 -0.81 -2.20 -1.53
CA ILE A 47 -1.26 -2.38 -0.16
C ILE A 47 -2.47 -3.31 -0.20
N TYR A 48 -2.34 -4.47 0.43
CA TYR A 48 -3.42 -5.43 0.62
C TYR A 48 -3.99 -5.29 2.04
N LEU A 49 -5.31 -5.25 2.15
CA LEU A 49 -6.03 -5.10 3.41
C LEU A 49 -7.08 -6.20 3.58
N ASP A 50 -7.26 -6.72 4.79
CA ASP A 50 -8.37 -7.62 5.09
C ASP A 50 -9.72 -6.86 5.00
N LYS A 51 -10.57 -7.27 4.06
CA LYS A 51 -11.88 -6.66 3.79
C LYS A 51 -12.90 -6.85 4.92
N THR A 52 -12.70 -7.84 5.79
CA THR A 52 -13.63 -8.19 6.89
C THR A 52 -13.47 -7.26 8.09
N ARG A 53 -12.33 -6.57 8.19
CA ARG A 53 -12.06 -5.62 9.28
C ARG A 53 -12.99 -4.41 9.21
N SER A 54 -13.25 -3.82 10.37
CA SER A 54 -13.99 -2.57 10.45
C SER A 54 -13.31 -1.48 9.60
N ILE A 55 -14.08 -0.54 9.07
CA ILE A 55 -13.50 0.56 8.27
C ILE A 55 -12.48 1.39 9.06
N ARG A 56 -12.65 1.48 10.39
CA ARG A 56 -11.69 2.16 11.27
C ARG A 56 -10.36 1.41 11.31
N CYS A 57 -10.40 0.09 11.50
CA CYS A 57 -9.21 -0.76 11.48
C CYS A 57 -8.52 -0.68 10.12
N ARG A 58 -9.24 -0.88 9.02
CA ARG A 58 -8.66 -0.81 7.67
C ARG A 58 -7.99 0.52 7.35
N ARG A 59 -8.46 1.63 7.91
CA ARG A 59 -7.78 2.95 7.76
C ARG A 59 -6.48 3.02 8.55
N ALA A 60 -6.46 2.45 9.76
CA ALA A 60 -5.23 2.36 10.55
C ALA A 60 -4.22 1.43 9.86
N ASP A 61 -4.69 0.29 9.35
CA ASP A 61 -3.87 -0.65 8.59
C ASP A 61 -3.33 0.01 7.31
N LEU A 62 -4.19 0.71 6.54
CA LEU A 62 -3.75 1.48 5.37
C LEU A 62 -2.69 2.51 5.71
N ALA A 63 -2.85 3.25 6.82
CA ALA A 63 -1.88 4.24 7.25
C ALA A 63 -0.54 3.58 7.63
N HIS A 64 -0.57 2.41 8.29
CA HIS A 64 0.63 1.63 8.60
C HIS A 64 1.36 1.20 7.33
N GLU A 65 0.67 0.52 6.42
CA GLU A 65 1.30 0.02 5.18
C GLU A 65 1.77 1.16 4.25
N MET A 66 1.10 2.32 4.32
CA MET A 66 1.54 3.50 3.59
C MET A 66 2.91 4.00 4.08
N LEU A 67 3.27 3.82 5.35
CA LEU A 67 4.61 4.16 5.84
C LEU A 67 5.68 3.33 5.13
N HIS A 68 5.44 2.03 4.95
CA HIS A 68 6.33 1.14 4.20
C HIS A 68 6.40 1.53 2.72
N ALA A 69 5.26 1.84 2.10
CA ALA A 69 5.22 2.28 0.72
C ALA A 69 5.95 3.61 0.48
N VAL A 70 5.89 4.55 1.43
CA VAL A 70 6.65 5.81 1.38
C VAL A 70 8.14 5.54 1.52
N ALA A 71 8.55 4.71 2.48
CA ALA A 71 9.96 4.34 2.64
C ALA A 71 10.52 3.68 1.37
N ASP A 72 9.76 2.77 0.76
CA ASP A 72 10.13 2.13 -0.52
C ASP A 72 10.25 3.15 -1.66
N TRP A 73 9.31 4.10 -1.75
CA TRP A 73 9.41 5.21 -2.70
C TRP A 73 10.65 6.08 -2.46
N GLU A 74 10.99 6.41 -1.20
CA GLU A 74 12.20 7.18 -0.89
C GLU A 74 13.47 6.43 -1.33
N VAL A 75 13.54 5.13 -1.06
CA VAL A 75 14.65 4.28 -1.53
C VAL A 75 14.70 4.25 -3.06
N TRP A 76 13.56 4.13 -3.74
CA TRP A 76 13.49 4.15 -5.20
C TRP A 76 13.95 5.50 -5.78
N VAL A 77 13.56 6.62 -5.18
CA VAL A 77 14.00 7.95 -5.60
C VAL A 77 15.52 8.10 -5.41
N MET A 78 16.04 7.76 -4.24
CA MET A 78 17.46 7.92 -3.89
C MET A 78 18.36 6.92 -4.60
N GLY A 79 17.90 5.68 -4.77
CA GLY A 79 18.69 4.57 -5.30
C GLY A 79 18.55 4.36 -6.81
N SER A 80 17.50 4.88 -7.46
CA SER A 80 17.17 4.51 -8.84
C SER A 80 16.88 5.68 -9.79
N HIS A 81 16.57 6.90 -9.33
CA HIS A 81 15.96 7.92 -10.21
C HIS A 81 16.46 9.37 -10.10
N LEU A 82 17.51 9.66 -9.33
CA LEU A 82 18.13 10.99 -9.31
C LEU A 82 19.55 11.06 -9.94
N SER A 83 20.14 9.93 -10.35
CA SER A 83 21.43 9.94 -11.07
C SER A 83 21.32 10.45 -12.51
N ASP A 84 20.12 10.50 -13.10
CA ASP A 84 19.89 10.88 -14.50
C ASP A 84 19.08 12.18 -14.68
N VAL A 85 18.81 12.93 -13.60
CA VAL A 85 18.24 14.28 -13.73
C VAL A 85 19.37 15.23 -14.13
N LYS A 86 19.68 15.27 -15.43
CA LYS A 86 20.43 16.38 -16.02
C LYS A 86 19.62 17.66 -15.83
N GLY A 87 20.07 18.51 -14.92
CA GLY A 87 19.85 19.96 -15.02
C GLY A 87 20.57 20.53 -16.24
#